data_AF-X0VQ05-F1
#
_entry.id   AF-X0VQ05-F1
#
_cell.length_a   1.000
_cell.length_b   1.000
_cell.length_c   1.000
_cell.angle_alpha   90.00
_cell.angle_beta   90.00
_cell.angle_gamma   90.00
#
_symmetry.space_group_name_H-M   'P 1'
#
loop_
_entity.id
_entity.type
_entity.pdbx_description
1 polymer ?
#
loop_
_entity_poly.entity_id
_entity_poly.type
_entity_poly.pdbx_seq_one_letter_code
_entity_poly.pdbx_strand_id
1 'polypeptide(L)'
;QAAGVKAGIGQYNEARILYTSSLFVAGDAPTEEQRVVHIGMDLFAEAGTAVYAPIAGRVLAFSNNDALQDYGPVVILEHTTDRGESFYTLYGHLSADTLEGLHAGRPIACGERFGRVGSADVNGGWTPHLHFQIITDLLDMGCDFPGVVRSGERSLWTLFSPDPNLILGIPKDRFPAPDPSASDTLAARRKYIGRNLSIGYRNPIKMVRGWRQYLFDDTGRKYLDAYNNVPHVGHCHPRVVEAASRQMSVLSTNTRYLHDLINCYAERLCATMP
;
A
#
# COMPACT_ATOMS: atom_id res chain seq x y z
N GLN A 1 -6.48 22.78 -3.48
CA GLN A 1 -6.34 23.76 -4.59
C GLN A 1 -6.33 25.21 -4.11
N ALA A 2 -7.25 25.64 -3.23
CA ALA A 2 -7.29 27.03 -2.76
C ALA A 2 -6.00 27.54 -2.09
N ALA A 3 -5.24 26.65 -1.42
CA ALA A 3 -3.97 26.99 -0.77
C ALA A 3 -2.74 27.00 -1.70
N GLY A 4 -2.89 26.70 -3.00
CA GLY A 4 -1.76 26.65 -3.95
C GLY A 4 -0.71 25.56 -3.69
N VAL A 5 -0.95 24.65 -2.74
CA VAL A 5 -0.05 23.55 -2.39
C VAL A 5 -0.06 22.48 -3.49
N LYS A 6 1.14 22.04 -3.90
CA LYS A 6 1.33 20.85 -4.72
C LYS A 6 1.37 19.64 -3.81
N ALA A 7 0.52 18.64 -4.08
CA ALA A 7 0.49 17.40 -3.33
C ALA A 7 0.55 16.19 -4.28
N GLY A 8 1.27 15.15 -3.87
CA GLY A 8 1.17 13.81 -4.45
C GLY A 8 -0.01 13.07 -3.84
N ILE A 9 -0.61 12.14 -4.57
CA ILE A 9 -1.79 11.39 -4.14
C ILE A 9 -1.44 9.90 -4.10
N GLY A 10 -1.48 9.30 -2.91
CA GLY A 10 -1.54 7.85 -2.71
C GLY A 10 -3.00 7.40 -2.76
N GLN A 11 -3.28 6.29 -3.45
CA GLN A 11 -4.64 5.92 -3.79
C GLN A 11 -5.35 5.20 -2.64
N TYR A 12 -6.68 5.39 -2.59
CA TYR A 12 -7.55 4.59 -1.74
C TYR A 12 -7.62 3.15 -2.24
N ASN A 13 -7.65 2.20 -1.30
CA ASN A 13 -7.83 0.78 -1.56
C ASN A 13 -6.68 0.18 -2.39
N GLU A 14 -5.46 0.67 -2.12
CA GLU A 14 -4.24 0.38 -2.87
C GLU A 14 -3.38 -0.67 -2.17
N ALA A 15 -2.98 -1.70 -2.91
CA ALA A 15 -2.05 -2.71 -2.42
C ALA A 15 -0.61 -2.18 -2.45
N ARG A 16 0.05 -2.11 -1.30
CA ARG A 16 1.43 -1.63 -1.16
C ARG A 16 2.31 -2.60 -0.39
N ILE A 17 3.56 -2.73 -0.84
CA ILE A 17 4.59 -3.63 -0.29
C ILE A 17 5.68 -2.86 0.47
N LEU A 18 5.27 -1.79 1.13
CA LEU A 18 6.14 -0.87 1.89
C LEU A 18 5.94 -0.98 3.41
N TYR A 19 4.96 -1.77 3.84
CA TYR A 19 4.67 -2.04 5.25
C TYR A 19 5.55 -3.19 5.74
N THR A 20 6.61 -2.84 6.48
CA THR A 20 7.70 -3.76 6.85
C THR A 20 7.86 -3.96 8.35
N SER A 21 7.30 -3.08 9.18
CA SER A 21 7.36 -3.23 10.63
C SER A 21 6.48 -4.37 11.12
N SER A 22 6.76 -4.84 12.35
CA SER A 22 6.01 -5.93 12.99
C SER A 22 4.52 -5.62 13.15
N LEU A 23 4.11 -4.35 13.17
CA LEU A 23 2.70 -3.96 13.24
C LEU A 23 1.87 -4.52 12.07
N PHE A 24 2.47 -4.71 10.90
CA PHE A 24 1.76 -5.16 9.71
C PHE A 24 1.80 -6.68 9.52
N VAL A 25 2.48 -7.40 10.42
CA VAL A 25 2.60 -8.86 10.38
C VAL A 25 1.68 -9.46 11.42
N ALA A 26 0.77 -10.29 10.94
CA ALA A 26 -0.24 -10.94 11.76
C ALA A 26 0.24 -12.30 12.26
N GLY A 27 1.20 -12.31 13.19
CA GLY A 27 1.70 -13.52 13.84
C GLY A 27 3.10 -13.95 13.43
N ASP A 28 3.51 -15.13 13.91
CA ASP A 28 4.89 -15.63 13.80
C ASP A 28 5.13 -16.47 12.53
N ALA A 29 4.07 -16.87 11.81
CA ALA A 29 4.21 -17.77 10.68
C ALA A 29 4.62 -17.02 9.40
N PRO A 30 5.64 -17.47 8.65
CA PRO A 30 6.11 -16.79 7.43
C PRO A 30 5.07 -16.63 6.32
N THR A 31 3.99 -17.42 6.39
CA THR A 31 2.90 -17.47 5.41
C THR A 31 1.65 -16.71 5.83
N GLU A 32 1.64 -16.13 7.04
CA GLU A 32 0.51 -15.32 7.49
C GLU A 32 0.33 -14.07 6.64
N GLU A 33 -0.94 -13.71 6.45
CA GLU A 33 -1.30 -12.59 5.62
C GLU A 33 -0.96 -11.28 6.31
N GLN A 34 -0.18 -10.46 5.61
CA GLN A 34 0.24 -9.16 6.09
C GLN A 34 -0.78 -8.09 5.74
N ARG A 35 -0.83 -7.03 6.54
CA ARG A 35 -1.61 -5.83 6.24
C ARG A 35 -0.90 -5.07 5.12
N VAL A 36 -1.49 -5.05 3.93
CA VAL A 36 -0.88 -4.51 2.71
C VAL A 36 -1.81 -3.61 1.90
N VAL A 37 -3.12 -3.64 2.18
CA VAL A 37 -4.09 -2.82 1.47
C VAL A 37 -4.33 -1.55 2.27
N HIS A 38 -3.92 -0.41 1.72
CA HIS A 38 -4.18 0.91 2.30
C HIS A 38 -5.65 1.29 2.08
N ILE A 39 -6.37 1.64 3.14
CA ILE A 39 -7.80 1.98 3.12
C ILE A 39 -8.08 3.43 3.56
N GLY A 40 -7.03 4.22 3.72
CA GLY A 40 -7.12 5.69 3.71
C GLY A 40 -6.79 6.25 2.33
N MET A 41 -6.50 7.55 2.28
CA MET A 41 -5.92 8.23 1.14
C MET A 41 -4.78 9.10 1.63
N ASP A 42 -3.64 9.01 0.95
CA ASP A 42 -2.44 9.74 1.37
C ASP A 42 -2.24 10.98 0.50
N LEU A 43 -2.05 12.13 1.14
CA LEU A 43 -1.75 13.39 0.49
C LEU A 43 -0.31 13.79 0.83
N PHE A 44 0.63 13.45 -0.06
CA PHE A 44 2.04 13.75 0.10
C PHE A 44 2.30 15.25 -0.09
N ALA A 45 2.85 15.87 0.94
CA ALA A 45 3.17 17.30 0.97
C ALA A 45 4.35 17.54 1.90
N GLU A 46 5.02 18.68 1.75
CA GLU A 46 6.16 19.05 2.59
C GLU A 46 5.77 19.06 4.08
N ALA A 47 6.70 18.65 4.95
CA ALA A 47 6.51 18.75 6.39
C ALA A 47 6.20 20.20 6.79
N GLY A 48 5.26 20.39 7.73
CA GLY A 48 4.75 21.70 8.11
C GLY A 48 3.63 22.24 7.22
N THR A 49 3.26 21.56 6.13
CA THR A 49 2.08 21.94 5.34
C THR A 49 0.83 21.97 6.21
N ALA A 50 0.06 23.05 6.15
CA ALA A 50 -1.14 23.23 6.97
C ALA A 50 -2.26 22.26 6.61
N VAL A 51 -2.87 21.66 7.62
CA VAL A 51 -4.02 20.76 7.52
C VAL A 51 -5.27 21.47 8.03
N TYR A 52 -6.31 21.43 7.22
CA TYR A 52 -7.59 22.09 7.44
C TYR A 52 -8.72 21.07 7.49
N ALA A 53 -9.72 21.31 8.33
CA ALA A 53 -10.91 20.46 8.36
C ALA A 53 -11.77 20.70 7.11
N PRO A 54 -12.01 19.69 6.26
CA PRO A 54 -12.79 19.85 5.04
C PRO A 54 -14.29 20.07 5.32
N ILE A 55 -14.74 19.64 6.50
CA ILE A 55 -16.10 19.79 7.02
C ILE A 55 -16.02 20.08 8.52
N ALA A 56 -17.05 20.74 9.06
CA ALA A 56 -17.11 21.01 10.50
C ALA A 56 -17.28 19.71 11.29
N GLY A 57 -16.67 19.64 12.47
CA GLY A 57 -16.72 18.47 13.33
C GLY A 57 -16.28 18.79 14.75
N ARG A 58 -16.10 17.75 15.57
CA ARG A 58 -15.58 17.87 16.92
C ARG A 58 -14.46 16.86 17.13
N VAL A 59 -13.44 17.23 17.88
CA VAL A 59 -12.37 16.30 18.26
C VAL A 59 -12.99 15.18 19.10
N LEU A 60 -12.95 13.95 18.60
CA LEU A 60 -13.41 12.77 19.34
C LEU A 60 -12.26 12.18 20.14
N ALA A 61 -11.15 11.89 19.46
CA ALA A 61 -9.97 11.25 20.01
C ALA A 61 -8.72 11.79 19.32
N PHE A 62 -7.59 11.70 20.01
CA PHE A 62 -6.28 11.99 19.46
C PHE A 62 -5.22 11.23 20.25
N SER A 63 -4.12 10.88 19.59
CA SER A 63 -3.02 10.11 20.18
C SER A 63 -1.71 10.45 19.47
N ASN A 64 -0.59 10.01 20.03
CA ASN A 64 0.68 9.92 19.33
C ASN A 64 1.10 8.46 19.24
N ASN A 65 0.83 7.82 18.10
CA ASN A 65 1.18 6.43 17.85
C ASN A 65 2.61 6.36 17.29
N ASP A 66 3.61 6.47 18.16
CA ASP A 66 5.01 6.72 17.81
C ASP A 66 5.83 5.48 17.38
N ALA A 67 5.17 4.32 17.24
CA ALA A 67 5.81 3.11 16.77
C ALA A 67 6.26 3.23 15.30
N LEU A 68 7.30 2.47 14.93
CA LEU A 68 7.84 2.47 13.57
C LEU A 68 6.75 2.08 12.56
N GLN A 69 6.56 2.95 11.56
CA GLN A 69 5.55 2.86 10.51
C GLN A 69 4.07 2.96 10.98
N ASP A 70 3.83 3.35 12.23
CA ASP A 70 2.49 3.70 12.72
C ASP A 70 2.12 5.14 12.35
N TYR A 71 0.99 5.67 12.85
CA TYR A 71 0.45 6.96 12.47
C TYR A 71 1.27 8.17 12.97
N GLY A 72 2.06 8.05 14.02
CA GLY A 72 2.54 9.21 14.78
C GLY A 72 1.36 10.00 15.36
N PRO A 73 1.45 11.35 15.43
CA PRO A 73 0.34 12.19 15.85
C PRO A 73 -0.89 12.00 14.97
N VAL A 74 -1.99 11.58 15.59
CA VAL A 74 -3.26 11.26 14.94
C VAL A 74 -4.42 11.98 15.64
N VAL A 75 -5.36 12.47 14.85
CA VAL A 75 -6.59 13.11 15.32
C VAL A 75 -7.79 12.49 14.63
N ILE A 76 -8.85 12.21 15.39
CA ILE A 76 -10.15 11.77 14.89
C ILE A 76 -11.17 12.87 15.16
N LEU A 77 -11.86 13.30 14.10
CA LEU A 77 -12.99 14.20 14.20
C LEU A 77 -14.29 13.40 14.02
N GLU A 78 -15.26 13.65 14.90
CA GLU A 78 -16.65 13.21 14.75
C GLU A 78 -17.45 14.25 13.98
N HIS A 79 -18.32 13.76 13.10
CA HIS A 79 -19.24 14.52 12.28
C HIS A 79 -20.64 13.93 12.40
N THR A 80 -21.65 14.75 12.11
CA THR A 80 -23.05 14.32 12.08
C THR A 80 -23.63 14.63 10.71
N THR A 81 -24.27 13.65 10.07
CA THR A 81 -24.98 13.85 8.80
C THR A 81 -26.28 14.63 9.01
N ASP A 82 -26.89 15.11 7.92
CA ASP A 82 -28.22 15.74 7.96
C ASP A 82 -29.33 14.81 8.51
N ARG A 83 -29.06 13.49 8.56
CA ARG A 83 -29.96 12.48 9.12
C ARG A 83 -29.72 12.19 10.60
N GLY A 84 -28.73 12.84 11.22
CA GLY A 84 -28.36 12.61 12.62
C GLY A 84 -27.45 11.39 12.84
N GLU A 85 -26.88 10.82 11.78
CA GLU A 85 -25.95 9.69 11.88
C GLU A 85 -24.53 10.20 12.11
N SER A 86 -23.79 9.58 13.04
CA SER A 86 -22.37 9.90 13.25
C SER A 86 -21.49 9.21 12.21
N PHE A 87 -20.43 9.89 11.79
CA PHE A 87 -19.28 9.30 11.10
C PHE A 87 -18.02 10.07 11.50
N TYR A 88 -16.86 9.54 11.13
CA TYR A 88 -15.58 10.06 11.60
C TYR A 88 -14.62 10.31 10.45
N THR A 89 -13.69 11.24 10.67
CA THR A 89 -12.51 11.40 9.82
C THR A 89 -11.24 11.27 10.66
N LEU A 90 -10.31 10.45 10.21
CA LEU A 90 -9.00 10.23 10.83
C LEU A 90 -7.92 10.95 10.02
N TYR A 91 -7.06 11.68 10.73
CA TYR A 91 -5.94 12.43 10.20
C TYR A 91 -4.66 11.93 10.87
N GLY A 92 -3.88 11.11 10.17
CA GLY A 92 -2.61 10.58 10.65
C GLY A 92 -1.41 11.37 10.15
N HIS A 93 -0.23 11.07 10.68
CA HIS A 93 1.07 11.64 10.28
C HIS A 93 1.15 13.16 10.46
N LEU A 94 0.49 13.70 11.50
CA LEU A 94 0.51 15.12 11.82
C LEU A 94 1.81 15.49 12.57
N SER A 95 2.07 16.79 12.70
CA SER A 95 3.15 17.30 13.54
C SER A 95 2.80 17.16 15.03
N ALA A 96 3.80 16.95 15.89
CA ALA A 96 3.57 16.75 17.33
C ALA A 96 2.82 17.92 18.00
N ASP A 97 3.12 19.16 17.57
CA ASP A 97 2.47 20.37 18.09
C ASP A 97 0.97 20.44 17.75
N THR A 98 0.49 19.64 16.79
CA THR A 98 -0.95 19.56 16.46
C THR A 98 -1.77 19.06 17.64
N LEU A 99 -1.19 18.24 18.52
CA LEU A 99 -1.88 17.70 19.68
C LEU A 99 -1.99 18.70 20.84
N GLU A 100 -1.18 19.77 20.82
CA GLU A 100 -1.15 20.77 21.88
C GLU A 100 -2.47 21.56 21.92
N GLY A 101 -3.14 21.56 23.06
CA GLY A 101 -4.41 22.27 23.26
C GLY A 101 -5.65 21.56 22.68
N LEU A 102 -5.49 20.37 22.08
CA LEU A 102 -6.64 19.51 21.77
C LEU A 102 -7.25 18.92 23.04
N HIS A 103 -8.57 18.78 23.04
CA HIS A 103 -9.33 18.09 24.05
C HIS A 103 -10.59 17.51 23.40
N ALA A 104 -11.08 16.38 23.92
CA ALA A 104 -12.30 15.76 23.42
C ALA A 104 -13.48 16.75 23.51
N GLY A 105 -14.31 16.77 22.47
CA GLY A 105 -15.46 17.66 22.32
C GLY A 105 -15.12 19.04 21.73
N ARG A 106 -13.83 19.40 21.57
CA ARG A 106 -13.42 20.67 20.95
C ARG A 106 -14.05 20.80 19.55
N PRO A 107 -14.83 21.85 19.27
CA PRO A 107 -15.36 22.09 17.93
C PRO A 107 -14.24 22.53 16.98
N ILE A 108 -14.30 22.07 15.73
CA ILE A 108 -13.46 22.51 14.62
C ILE A 108 -14.38 22.92 13.47
N ALA A 109 -14.28 24.18 13.06
CA ALA A 109 -15.09 24.71 11.97
C ALA A 109 -14.63 24.19 10.60
N CYS A 110 -15.53 24.16 9.62
CA CYS A 110 -15.16 23.90 8.23
C CYS A 110 -14.15 24.94 7.75
N GLY A 111 -13.05 24.50 7.16
CA GLY A 111 -11.94 25.35 6.74
C GLY A 111 -11.06 25.87 7.87
N GLU A 112 -11.27 25.44 9.12
CA GLU A 112 -10.37 25.77 10.22
C GLU A 112 -9.06 24.98 10.09
N ARG A 113 -7.92 25.67 10.23
CA ARG A 113 -6.63 25.03 10.37
C ARG A 113 -6.52 24.45 11.76
N PHE A 114 -6.31 23.14 11.87
CA PHE A 114 -6.15 22.49 13.17
C PHE A 114 -4.84 21.72 13.33
N GLY A 115 -4.07 21.52 12.25
CA GLY A 115 -2.82 20.77 12.31
C GLY A 115 -1.85 21.10 11.18
N ARG A 116 -0.74 20.38 11.16
CA ARG A 116 0.25 20.38 10.07
C ARG A 116 0.74 18.97 9.77
N VAL A 117 1.22 18.74 8.56
CA VAL A 117 1.91 17.50 8.16
C VAL A 117 3.20 17.34 8.98
N GLY A 118 3.41 16.17 9.56
CA GLY A 118 4.60 15.83 10.35
C GLY A 118 5.83 15.52 9.49
N SER A 119 7.02 15.66 10.07
CA SER A 119 8.27 15.15 9.48
C SER A 119 8.40 13.64 9.71
N ALA A 120 9.32 13.01 8.97
CA ALA A 120 9.64 11.59 9.13
C ALA A 120 10.03 11.21 10.56
N ASP A 121 10.64 12.15 11.30
CA ASP A 121 11.11 11.91 12.67
C ASP A 121 9.97 11.77 13.69
N VAL A 122 8.76 12.25 13.36
CA VAL A 122 7.60 12.24 14.26
C VAL A 122 6.43 11.42 13.75
N ASN A 123 6.35 11.15 12.44
CA ASN A 123 5.21 10.50 11.82
C ASN A 123 5.33 8.97 11.71
N GLY A 124 6.29 8.34 12.40
CA GLY A 124 6.57 6.90 12.28
C GLY A 124 7.61 6.54 11.20
N GLY A 125 8.39 7.51 10.69
CA GLY A 125 9.43 7.27 9.68
C GLY A 125 8.93 7.29 8.24
N TRP A 126 7.71 7.76 8.00
CA TRP A 126 7.14 7.88 6.66
C TRP A 126 7.62 9.13 5.94
N THR A 127 7.68 9.07 4.61
CA THR A 127 7.84 10.27 3.79
C THR A 127 6.71 11.26 4.14
N PRO A 128 6.96 12.56 4.38
CA PRO A 128 5.93 13.49 4.82
C PRO A 128 4.65 13.47 3.97
N HIS A 129 3.52 13.20 4.62
CA HIS A 129 2.19 13.15 4.02
C HIS A 129 1.10 13.25 5.10
N LEU A 130 -0.13 13.53 4.69
CA LEU A 130 -1.32 13.36 5.51
C LEU A 130 -1.99 12.03 5.14
N HIS A 131 -2.21 11.15 6.11
CA HIS A 131 -3.15 10.02 5.96
C HIS A 131 -4.55 10.52 6.31
N PHE A 132 -5.48 10.49 5.35
CA PHE A 132 -6.87 10.89 5.54
C PHE A 132 -7.81 9.73 5.30
N GLN A 133 -8.70 9.46 6.24
CA GLN A 133 -9.62 8.32 6.18
C GLN A 133 -11.00 8.70 6.68
N ILE A 134 -12.04 8.25 5.97
CA ILE A 134 -13.42 8.30 6.44
C ILE A 134 -13.70 7.01 7.20
N ILE A 135 -14.40 7.07 8.32
CA ILE A 135 -14.77 5.91 9.13
C ILE A 135 -16.27 6.00 9.47
N THR A 136 -17.04 4.94 9.21
CA THR A 136 -18.48 4.89 9.48
C THR A 136 -18.79 4.36 10.88
N ASP A 137 -17.92 3.52 11.43
CA ASP A 137 -17.98 3.01 12.81
C ASP A 137 -16.55 2.74 13.29
N LEU A 138 -16.19 3.22 14.50
CA LEU A 138 -14.85 3.07 15.05
C LEU A 138 -14.59 1.69 15.67
N LEU A 139 -15.62 0.87 15.86
CA LEU A 139 -15.54 -0.47 16.47
C LEU A 139 -14.77 -0.46 17.81
N ASP A 140 -14.92 0.63 18.58
CA ASP A 140 -14.18 0.91 19.82
C ASP A 140 -12.64 0.90 19.69
N MET A 141 -12.09 0.98 18.48
CA MET A 141 -10.65 0.97 18.22
C MET A 141 -9.98 2.33 18.41
N GLY A 142 -10.75 3.42 18.42
CA GLY A 142 -10.22 4.77 18.61
C GLY A 142 -9.09 5.12 17.63
N CYS A 143 -7.97 5.64 18.15
CA CYS A 143 -6.81 6.04 17.34
C CYS A 143 -6.01 4.86 16.74
N ASP A 144 -6.34 3.62 17.11
CA ASP A 144 -5.74 2.41 16.55
C ASP A 144 -6.54 1.82 15.39
N PHE A 145 -7.55 2.56 14.89
CA PHE A 145 -8.35 2.15 13.74
C PHE A 145 -7.44 1.92 12.51
N PRO A 146 -7.57 0.76 11.82
CA PRO A 146 -6.59 0.37 10.82
C PRO A 146 -6.67 1.26 9.58
N GLY A 147 -5.53 1.80 9.17
CA GLY A 147 -5.36 2.47 7.87
C GLY A 147 -4.86 1.52 6.79
N VAL A 148 -4.42 0.33 7.20
CA VAL A 148 -3.92 -0.73 6.34
C VAL A 148 -4.47 -2.06 6.83
N VAL A 149 -4.94 -2.89 5.91
CA VAL A 149 -5.64 -4.15 6.20
C VAL A 149 -5.10 -5.31 5.37
N ARG A 150 -5.43 -6.53 5.79
CA ARG A 150 -5.10 -7.76 5.05
C ARG A 150 -5.91 -7.80 3.74
N SER A 151 -5.33 -8.36 2.68
CA SER A 151 -6.05 -8.47 1.39
C SER A 151 -7.34 -9.28 1.53
N GLY A 152 -7.33 -10.38 2.30
CA GLY A 152 -8.50 -11.20 2.58
C GLY A 152 -9.62 -10.50 3.37
N GLU A 153 -9.31 -9.41 4.08
CA GLU A 153 -10.27 -8.64 4.87
C GLU A 153 -10.69 -7.33 4.20
N ARG A 154 -10.10 -7.02 3.04
CA ARG A 154 -10.30 -5.78 2.28
C ARG A 154 -11.78 -5.43 2.14
N SER A 155 -12.60 -6.36 1.64
CA SER A 155 -14.01 -6.10 1.36
C SER A 155 -14.81 -5.72 2.62
N LEU A 156 -14.43 -6.25 3.79
CA LEU A 156 -15.07 -5.92 5.06
C LEU A 156 -14.68 -4.51 5.50
N TRP A 157 -13.38 -4.22 5.53
CA TRP A 157 -12.88 -2.95 6.04
C TRP A 157 -13.24 -1.75 5.17
N THR A 158 -13.41 -1.94 3.86
CA THR A 158 -13.91 -0.88 2.97
C THR A 158 -15.39 -0.50 3.21
N LEU A 159 -16.15 -1.30 3.97
CA LEU A 159 -17.49 -0.90 4.44
C LEU A 159 -17.39 0.11 5.59
N PHE A 160 -16.39 -0.06 6.45
CA PHE A 160 -16.12 0.85 7.55
C PHE A 160 -15.33 2.08 7.11
N SER A 161 -14.51 1.96 6.07
CA SER A 161 -13.75 3.07 5.51
C SER A 161 -14.00 3.23 4.02
N PRO A 162 -15.06 3.99 3.64
CA PRO A 162 -15.34 4.26 2.24
C PRO A 162 -14.29 5.20 1.64
N ASP A 163 -14.33 5.35 0.31
CA ASP A 163 -13.38 6.19 -0.44
C ASP A 163 -13.33 7.63 0.13
N PRO A 164 -12.18 8.06 0.68
CA PRO A 164 -12.02 9.41 1.22
C PRO A 164 -12.23 10.51 0.18
N ASN A 165 -12.17 10.19 -1.11
CA ASN A 165 -12.47 11.14 -2.18
C ASN A 165 -13.93 11.62 -2.19
N LEU A 166 -14.84 10.97 -1.44
CA LEU A 166 -16.18 11.47 -1.15
C LEU A 166 -16.16 12.85 -0.48
N ILE A 167 -15.11 13.14 0.31
CA ILE A 167 -14.90 14.44 0.97
C ILE A 167 -13.81 15.25 0.25
N LEU A 168 -12.71 14.61 -0.18
CA LEU A 168 -11.57 15.34 -0.74
C LEU A 168 -11.85 15.96 -2.12
N GLY A 169 -12.79 15.42 -2.90
CA GLY A 169 -13.24 16.00 -4.16
C GLY A 169 -12.14 16.12 -5.23
N ILE A 170 -11.14 15.24 -5.21
CA ILE A 170 -10.06 15.20 -6.18
C ILE A 170 -10.63 14.80 -7.54
N PRO A 171 -10.38 15.59 -8.60
CA PRO A 171 -10.85 15.27 -9.94
C PRO A 171 -10.34 13.91 -10.45
N LYS A 172 -11.23 13.16 -11.12
CA LYS A 172 -10.95 11.79 -11.57
C LYS A 172 -9.76 11.68 -12.54
N ASP A 173 -9.50 12.72 -13.32
CA ASP A 173 -8.36 12.80 -14.26
C ASP A 173 -7.00 12.94 -13.58
N ARG A 174 -6.98 13.10 -12.24
CA ARG A 174 -5.76 13.13 -11.43
C ARG A 174 -5.33 11.75 -10.93
N PHE A 175 -6.19 10.75 -11.07
CA PHE A 175 -5.85 9.36 -10.77
C PHE A 175 -5.39 8.65 -12.05
N PRO A 176 -4.42 7.71 -11.95
CA PRO A 176 -4.09 6.86 -13.09
C PRO A 176 -5.29 5.99 -13.47
N ALA A 177 -5.32 5.52 -14.71
CA ALA A 177 -6.31 4.54 -15.11
C ALA A 177 -6.15 3.27 -14.25
N PRO A 178 -7.26 2.68 -13.76
CA PRO A 178 -7.18 1.46 -12.96
C PRO A 178 -6.63 0.31 -13.81
N ASP A 179 -5.82 -0.54 -13.20
CA ASP A 179 -5.38 -1.77 -13.84
C ASP A 179 -6.57 -2.71 -14.12
N PRO A 180 -6.54 -3.49 -15.22
CA PRO A 180 -7.59 -4.47 -15.51
C PRO A 180 -7.75 -5.46 -14.36
N SER A 181 -8.97 -5.82 -13.98
CA SER A 181 -9.18 -6.84 -12.95
C SER A 181 -8.67 -8.22 -13.37
N ALA A 182 -8.56 -9.16 -12.43
CA ALA A 182 -8.30 -10.57 -12.74
C ALA A 182 -9.33 -11.15 -13.73
N SER A 183 -10.61 -10.78 -13.62
CA SER A 183 -11.65 -11.20 -14.55
C SER A 183 -11.49 -10.59 -15.94
N ASP A 184 -11.13 -9.30 -16.03
CA ASP A 184 -10.89 -8.64 -17.33
C ASP A 184 -9.67 -9.25 -18.03
N THR A 185 -8.61 -9.51 -17.26
CA THR A 185 -7.39 -10.17 -17.73
C THR A 185 -7.71 -11.57 -18.26
N LEU A 186 -8.54 -12.34 -17.55
CA LEU A 186 -8.96 -13.68 -17.96
C LEU A 186 -9.84 -13.64 -19.22
N ALA A 187 -10.77 -12.69 -19.32
CA ALA A 187 -11.62 -12.50 -20.49
C ALA A 187 -10.78 -12.14 -21.73
N ALA A 188 -9.85 -11.19 -21.58
CA ALA A 188 -8.91 -10.82 -22.64
C ALA A 188 -8.05 -12.01 -23.08
N ARG A 189 -7.52 -12.80 -22.12
CA ARG A 189 -6.75 -14.01 -22.44
C ARG A 189 -7.57 -15.01 -23.25
N ARG A 190 -8.83 -15.26 -22.88
CA ARG A 190 -9.72 -16.19 -23.62
C ARG A 190 -10.02 -15.72 -25.04
N LYS A 191 -9.97 -14.41 -25.30
CA LYS A 191 -10.17 -13.81 -26.62
C LYS A 191 -8.93 -13.93 -27.50
N TYR A 192 -7.74 -13.73 -26.94
CA TYR A 192 -6.50 -13.56 -27.73
C TYR A 192 -5.56 -14.79 -27.71
N ILE A 193 -5.67 -15.69 -26.73
CA ILE A 193 -4.75 -16.81 -26.55
C ILE A 193 -5.45 -18.15 -26.82
N GLY A 194 -4.79 -19.03 -27.58
CA GLY A 194 -5.27 -20.36 -27.92
C GLY A 194 -5.50 -21.25 -26.69
N ARG A 195 -6.53 -22.10 -26.74
CA ARG A 195 -6.94 -22.98 -25.62
C ARG A 195 -5.92 -24.05 -25.25
N ASN A 196 -4.93 -24.32 -26.10
CA ASN A 196 -3.82 -25.23 -25.81
C ASN A 196 -2.86 -24.69 -24.72
N LEU A 197 -2.90 -23.40 -24.41
CA LEU A 197 -2.14 -22.78 -23.32
C LEU A 197 -3.02 -22.64 -22.08
N SER A 198 -3.22 -23.74 -21.36
CA SER A 198 -4.08 -23.83 -20.17
C SER A 198 -3.55 -23.03 -18.98
N ILE A 199 -4.46 -22.69 -18.05
CA ILE A 199 -4.13 -22.07 -16.75
C ILE A 199 -4.08 -23.19 -15.71
N GLY A 200 -3.02 -23.20 -14.89
CA GLY A 200 -2.78 -24.29 -13.93
C GLY A 200 -3.69 -24.34 -12.71
N TYR A 201 -4.29 -23.22 -12.31
CA TYR A 201 -5.12 -23.13 -11.10
C TYR A 201 -6.62 -23.10 -11.41
N ARG A 202 -7.42 -23.77 -10.57
CA ARG A 202 -8.90 -23.74 -10.64
C ARG A 202 -9.45 -22.31 -10.55
N ASN A 203 -8.91 -21.53 -9.61
CA ASN A 203 -9.15 -20.10 -9.50
C ASN A 203 -7.88 -19.39 -10.01
N PRO A 204 -7.91 -18.82 -11.23
CA PRO A 204 -6.75 -18.14 -11.78
C PRO A 204 -6.28 -17.00 -10.88
N ILE A 205 -4.98 -16.95 -10.60
CA ILE A 205 -4.35 -15.90 -9.79
C ILE A 205 -3.65 -14.93 -10.74
N LYS A 206 -3.93 -13.64 -10.62
CA LYS A 206 -3.27 -12.59 -11.41
C LYS A 206 -2.01 -12.13 -10.67
N MET A 207 -0.90 -12.83 -10.89
CA MET A 207 0.41 -12.42 -10.36
C MET A 207 0.90 -11.17 -11.08
N VAL A 208 1.32 -10.15 -10.32
CA VAL A 208 1.81 -8.87 -10.84
C VAL A 208 3.25 -8.57 -10.46
N ARG A 209 3.79 -9.26 -9.43
CA ARG A 209 5.17 -9.06 -8.99
C ARG A 209 5.78 -10.34 -8.44
N GLY A 210 7.10 -10.46 -8.57
CA GLY A 210 7.90 -11.45 -7.86
C GLY A 210 9.06 -10.79 -7.10
N TRP A 211 9.45 -11.37 -5.97
CA TRP A 211 10.59 -10.94 -5.16
C TRP A 211 11.18 -12.10 -4.37
N ARG A 212 12.38 -12.53 -4.77
CA ARG A 212 13.04 -13.72 -4.24
C ARG A 212 12.06 -14.91 -4.24
N GLN A 213 11.91 -15.63 -3.14
CA GLN A 213 11.01 -16.78 -3.04
C GLN A 213 9.50 -16.45 -3.11
N TYR A 214 9.11 -15.18 -3.26
CA TYR A 214 7.71 -14.76 -3.18
C TYR A 214 7.15 -14.25 -4.51
N LEU A 215 5.85 -14.47 -4.68
CA LEU A 215 4.99 -13.86 -5.70
C LEU A 215 3.90 -13.02 -5.03
N PHE A 216 3.43 -11.99 -5.73
CA PHE A 216 2.37 -11.10 -5.27
C PHE A 216 1.29 -10.98 -6.35
N ASP A 217 0.04 -11.11 -5.95
CA ASP A 217 -1.10 -10.87 -6.84
C ASP A 217 -1.49 -9.39 -6.91
N ASP A 218 -2.46 -9.09 -7.77
CA ASP A 218 -3.00 -7.75 -7.99
C ASP A 218 -3.76 -7.16 -6.77
N THR A 219 -3.95 -7.95 -5.72
CA THR A 219 -4.53 -7.50 -4.45
C THR A 219 -3.46 -7.30 -3.36
N GLY A 220 -2.18 -7.53 -3.69
CA GLY A 220 -1.06 -7.43 -2.76
C GLY A 220 -0.82 -8.70 -1.94
N ARG A 221 -1.63 -9.75 -2.13
CA ARG A 221 -1.48 -10.99 -1.36
C ARG A 221 -0.15 -11.65 -1.74
N LYS A 222 0.63 -11.98 -0.71
CA LYS A 222 1.93 -12.63 -0.82
C LYS A 222 1.78 -14.15 -0.85
N TYR A 223 2.48 -14.78 -1.78
CA TYR A 223 2.52 -16.23 -1.96
C TYR A 223 3.97 -16.73 -1.88
N LEU A 224 4.19 -17.84 -1.19
CA LEU A 224 5.43 -18.61 -1.32
C LEU A 224 5.39 -19.38 -2.64
N ASP A 225 6.40 -19.18 -3.47
CA ASP A 225 6.49 -19.91 -4.73
C ASP A 225 7.25 -21.23 -4.56
N ALA A 226 6.50 -22.33 -4.66
CA ALA A 226 7.01 -23.70 -4.55
C ALA A 226 6.96 -24.48 -5.87
N TYR A 227 6.49 -23.87 -6.98
CA TYR A 227 6.15 -24.61 -8.20
C TYR A 227 6.73 -24.02 -9.50
N ASN A 228 7.39 -22.87 -9.46
CA ASN A 228 7.76 -22.21 -10.71
C ASN A 228 8.90 -22.90 -11.48
N ASN A 229 8.79 -22.85 -12.80
CA ASN A 229 9.49 -23.70 -13.77
C ASN A 229 10.98 -23.33 -13.97
N VAL A 230 11.32 -22.05 -13.88
CA VAL A 230 12.67 -21.52 -14.21
C VAL A 230 13.39 -20.85 -13.03
N PRO A 231 12.72 -20.05 -12.17
CA PRO A 231 13.39 -19.31 -11.11
C PRO A 231 13.65 -20.19 -9.86
N HIS A 232 14.60 -21.12 -9.96
CA HIS A 232 15.00 -22.00 -8.85
C HIS A 232 15.59 -21.26 -7.65
N VAL A 233 16.12 -20.05 -7.85
CA VAL A 233 16.63 -19.17 -6.79
C VAL A 233 15.67 -18.03 -6.45
N GLY A 234 14.40 -18.18 -6.85
CA GLY A 234 13.35 -17.18 -6.67
C GLY A 234 13.25 -16.18 -7.82
N HIS A 235 12.17 -15.41 -7.79
CA HIS A 235 11.77 -14.38 -8.74
C HIS A 235 12.53 -13.08 -8.56
N CYS A 236 12.95 -12.47 -9.67
CA CYS A 236 13.55 -11.14 -9.67
C CYS A 236 14.63 -10.97 -8.58
N HIS A 237 15.39 -12.03 -8.28
CA HIS A 237 16.42 -11.99 -7.25
C HIS A 237 17.46 -10.93 -7.66
N PRO A 238 17.77 -9.90 -6.84
CA PRO A 238 18.57 -8.75 -7.27
C PRO A 238 19.88 -9.12 -7.95
N ARG A 239 20.63 -10.05 -7.35
CA ARG A 239 21.90 -10.58 -7.92
C ARG A 239 21.73 -11.23 -9.30
N VAL A 240 20.62 -11.92 -9.54
CA VAL A 240 20.32 -12.56 -10.83
C VAL A 240 19.88 -11.53 -11.85
N VAL A 241 19.00 -10.60 -11.45
CA VAL A 241 18.53 -9.50 -12.31
C VAL A 241 19.70 -8.65 -12.76
N GLU A 242 20.61 -8.29 -11.86
CA GLU A 242 21.82 -7.53 -12.18
C GLU A 242 22.72 -8.28 -13.17
N ALA A 243 23.05 -9.54 -12.88
CA ALA A 243 23.89 -10.35 -13.75
C ALA A 243 23.27 -10.57 -15.14
N ALA A 244 21.96 -10.85 -15.20
CA ALA A 244 21.23 -11.04 -16.44
C ALA A 244 21.13 -9.72 -17.23
N SER A 245 20.82 -8.60 -16.57
CA SER A 245 20.71 -7.29 -17.23
C SER A 245 22.05 -6.86 -17.83
N ARG A 246 23.14 -7.06 -17.10
CA ARG A 246 24.50 -6.80 -17.58
C ARG A 246 24.87 -7.67 -18.77
N GLN A 247 24.46 -8.93 -18.77
CA GLN A 247 24.72 -9.81 -19.93
C GLN A 247 23.83 -9.44 -21.12
N MET A 248 22.54 -9.17 -20.90
CA MET A 248 21.59 -8.84 -21.96
C MET A 248 21.93 -7.54 -22.68
N SER A 249 22.57 -6.57 -22.02
CA SER A 249 23.06 -5.34 -22.66
C SER A 249 24.27 -5.57 -23.58
N VAL A 250 24.93 -6.73 -23.48
CA VAL A 250 26.05 -7.13 -24.34
C VAL A 250 25.58 -8.12 -25.41
N LEU A 251 24.94 -9.22 -25.00
CA LEU A 251 24.52 -10.30 -25.88
C LEU A 251 23.43 -11.17 -25.25
N SER A 252 22.36 -11.42 -26.00
CA SER A 252 21.33 -12.43 -25.70
C SER A 252 21.26 -13.45 -26.84
N THR A 253 21.84 -14.63 -26.62
CA THR A 253 21.86 -15.71 -27.62
C THR A 253 21.63 -17.07 -26.98
N ASN A 254 21.22 -18.04 -27.78
CA ASN A 254 21.08 -19.43 -27.33
C ASN A 254 22.45 -20.13 -27.31
N THR A 255 22.49 -21.34 -26.74
CA THR A 255 23.72 -22.13 -26.55
C THR A 255 24.31 -22.74 -27.83
N ARG A 256 23.84 -22.36 -29.02
CA ARG A 256 24.37 -22.86 -30.31
C ARG A 256 25.56 -22.05 -30.83
N TYR A 257 25.86 -20.91 -30.22
CA TYR A 257 27.06 -20.13 -30.50
C TYR A 257 28.08 -20.32 -29.38
N LEU A 258 29.37 -20.24 -29.72
CA LEU A 258 30.45 -20.36 -28.74
C LEU A 258 30.43 -19.17 -27.78
N HIS A 259 30.48 -19.46 -26.47
CA HIS A 259 30.54 -18.45 -25.42
C HIS A 259 31.15 -19.00 -24.13
N ASP A 260 32.18 -18.36 -23.59
CA ASP A 260 32.97 -18.93 -22.48
C ASP A 260 32.18 -19.11 -21.18
N LEU A 261 31.16 -18.28 -20.93
CA LEU A 261 30.35 -18.37 -19.69
C LEU A 261 29.76 -19.76 -19.43
N ILE A 262 29.38 -20.52 -20.46
CA ILE A 262 28.83 -21.87 -20.24
C ILE A 262 29.90 -22.84 -19.75
N ASN A 263 31.13 -22.70 -20.26
CA ASN A 263 32.27 -23.51 -19.83
C ASN A 263 32.69 -23.13 -18.41
N CYS A 264 32.79 -21.82 -18.11
CA CYS A 264 33.06 -21.35 -16.75
C CYS A 264 31.98 -21.80 -15.75
N TYR A 265 30.72 -21.85 -16.17
CA TYR A 265 29.64 -22.41 -15.33
C TYR A 265 29.85 -23.90 -15.08
N ALA A 266 30.10 -24.69 -16.13
CA ALA A 266 30.32 -26.13 -16.02
C ALA A 266 31.52 -26.45 -15.11
N GLU A 267 32.65 -25.76 -15.29
CA GLU A 267 33.84 -25.89 -14.45
C GLU A 267 33.53 -25.62 -12.97
N ARG A 268 32.87 -24.49 -12.69
CA ARG A 268 32.48 -24.13 -11.31
C ARG A 268 31.50 -25.12 -10.70
N LEU A 269 30.56 -25.66 -11.48
CA LEU A 269 29.61 -26.65 -11.01
C LEU A 269 30.31 -27.98 -10.69
N CYS A 270 31.18 -28.46 -11.58
CA CYS A 270 31.96 -29.67 -11.36
C CYS A 270 32.83 -29.55 -10.11
N ALA A 271 33.41 -28.39 -9.84
CA ALA A 271 34.19 -28.15 -8.62
C ALA A 271 33.37 -28.24 -7.31
N THR A 272 32.02 -28.23 -7.37
CA THR A 272 31.15 -28.43 -6.19
C THR A 272 30.73 -29.88 -5.97
N MET A 273 31.04 -30.77 -6.92
CA MET A 273 30.69 -32.19 -6.83
C MET A 273 31.79 -32.94 -6.06
N PRO A 274 31.42 -34.01 -5.31
CA PRO A 274 32.37 -34.83 -4.56
C PRO A 274 33.31 -35.64 -5.45
#